data_AF-C9ZDU5-F1
#
_entry.id   AF-C9ZDU5-F1
#
_cell.length_a   1.000
_cell.length_b   1.000
_cell.length_c   1.000
_cell.angle_alpha   90.00
_cell.angle_beta   90.00
_cell.angle_gamma   90.00
#
_symmetry.space_group_name_H-M   'P 1'
#
loop_
_entity.id
_entity.type
_entity.pdbx_description
1 polymer ?
#
loop_
_entity_poly.entity_id
_entity_poly.type
_entity_poly.pdbx_seq_one_letter_code
_entity_poly.pdbx_strand_id
1 'polypeptide(L)'
;MAIGSGLGAQLGIAAETTYGTFVAPTKFIEFSKESLALKKTTALSSGIAAGRLLGLSARRVLTRQEVQGNVDFEVTNKGMGIPHQALMGTTVTPVQQGVTTAYLQTHTLASVAGKSLTIQKGVPLTSGTVTDKSFVGCKVTSAEFACAVGEMLTCSMEFDGKNSDESQTLATASYPSMTPFHFGQMSLKTGTFGTETALDGIRKVSCKIERPQDVERFYAGQAGLKKEPIENDLVKISGTLETDYVSTALDDLHTSDGATSMVWEFVGPLIASTFYETWRLTLPAIRLDEGPPVVDGFGVVKPSFNFVSLYDGTNQPKIEIISTDVTL
;
A
#
# COMPACT_ATOMS: atom_id res chain seq x y z
N MET A 1 26.11 14.28 2.31
CA MET A 1 27.12 13.68 3.21
C MET A 1 27.01 12.18 3.05
N ALA A 2 28.12 11.47 2.83
CA ALA A 2 28.10 10.01 2.73
C ALA A 2 27.93 9.43 4.14
N ILE A 3 26.84 8.69 4.37
CA ILE A 3 26.51 8.13 5.69
C ILE A 3 26.54 6.61 5.60
N GLY A 4 27.43 5.97 6.35
CA GLY A 4 27.65 4.53 6.30
C GLY A 4 26.72 3.69 7.19
N SER A 5 25.49 4.16 7.40
CA SER A 5 24.46 3.50 8.21
C SER A 5 23.09 3.68 7.55
N GLY A 6 22.03 3.04 8.07
CA GLY A 6 20.67 3.14 7.52
C GLY A 6 20.13 4.56 7.32
N LEU A 7 20.73 5.57 7.95
CA LEU A 7 20.44 7.00 7.72
C LEU A 7 20.78 7.48 6.29
N GLY A 8 21.66 6.78 5.59
CA GLY A 8 21.98 7.04 4.18
C GLY A 8 21.11 6.26 3.18
N ALA A 9 20.09 5.53 3.67
CA ALA A 9 19.21 4.76 2.80
C ALA A 9 18.17 5.66 2.13
N GLN A 10 17.69 5.21 0.97
CA GLN A 10 16.64 5.89 0.22
C GLN A 10 15.78 4.89 -0.54
N LEU A 11 14.52 5.24 -0.76
CA LEU A 11 13.57 4.45 -1.53
C LEU A 11 12.92 5.33 -2.59
N GLY A 12 13.26 5.08 -3.86
CA GLY A 12 12.67 5.74 -5.00
C GLY A 12 11.67 4.84 -5.71
N ILE A 13 10.60 5.42 -6.26
CA ILE A 13 9.60 4.73 -7.06
C ILE A 13 9.35 5.45 -8.39
N ALA A 14 8.96 4.70 -9.40
CA ALA A 14 8.38 5.19 -10.64
C ALA A 14 7.36 4.19 -11.20
N ALA A 15 6.34 4.69 -11.89
CA ALA A 15 5.42 3.83 -12.64
C ALA A 15 6.08 3.36 -13.94
N GLU A 16 6.02 2.07 -14.22
CA GLU A 16 6.51 1.49 -15.47
C GLU A 16 5.49 1.70 -16.60
N THR A 17 5.98 1.89 -17.82
CA THR A 17 5.15 1.88 -19.02
C THR A 17 4.99 0.48 -19.60
N THR A 18 5.95 -0.41 -19.33
CA THR A 18 5.97 -1.81 -19.77
C THR A 18 6.48 -2.70 -18.64
N TYR A 19 5.75 -3.78 -18.35
CA TYR A 19 6.04 -4.66 -17.22
C TYR A 19 7.49 -5.19 -17.18
N GLY A 20 8.21 -4.83 -16.12
CA GLY A 20 9.58 -5.26 -15.89
C GLY A 20 10.61 -4.52 -16.74
N THR A 21 10.29 -3.30 -17.18
CA THR A 21 11.21 -2.39 -17.86
C THR A 21 11.54 -1.25 -16.90
N PHE A 22 12.82 -1.07 -16.59
CA PHE A 22 13.27 -0.06 -15.64
C PHE A 22 12.86 1.35 -16.09
N VAL A 23 12.26 2.08 -15.17
CA VAL A 23 12.04 3.53 -15.27
C VAL A 23 12.74 4.18 -14.09
N ALA A 24 13.58 5.19 -14.37
CA ALA A 24 14.31 5.88 -13.31
C ALA A 24 13.32 6.49 -12.28
N PRO A 25 13.51 6.23 -10.98
CA PRO A 25 12.67 6.80 -9.92
C PRO A 25 12.58 8.32 -9.99
N THR A 26 11.36 8.83 -9.84
CA THR A 26 11.09 10.29 -9.81
C THR A 26 10.44 10.73 -8.51
N LYS A 27 9.85 9.80 -7.74
CA LYS A 27 9.30 10.06 -6.41
C LYS A 27 10.05 9.25 -5.37
N PHE A 28 10.16 9.80 -4.16
CA PHE A 28 10.84 9.17 -3.04
C PHE A 28 9.89 9.13 -1.85
N ILE A 29 9.82 7.97 -1.21
CA ILE A 29 8.99 7.75 -0.02
C ILE A 29 9.91 7.77 1.20
N GLU A 30 9.51 8.50 2.24
CA GLU A 30 10.07 8.33 3.59
C GLU A 30 9.50 7.03 4.17
N PHE A 31 10.36 6.02 4.30
CA PHE A 31 9.98 4.69 4.78
C PHE A 31 10.51 4.47 6.20
N SER A 32 9.74 3.76 7.01
CA SER A 32 10.16 3.33 8.35
C SER A 32 10.86 1.97 8.30
N LYS A 33 10.43 1.10 7.38
CA LYS A 33 11.02 -0.23 7.19
C LYS A 33 10.80 -0.72 5.76
N GLU A 34 11.72 -1.52 5.25
CA GLU A 34 11.61 -2.17 3.95
C GLU A 34 12.24 -3.57 4.00
N SER A 35 11.65 -4.52 3.28
CA SER A 35 12.10 -5.92 3.23
C SER A 35 12.22 -6.50 1.82
N LEU A 36 12.15 -5.67 0.76
CA LEU A 36 12.21 -6.17 -0.62
C LEU A 36 13.54 -6.87 -0.89
N ALA A 37 13.43 -8.10 -1.37
CA ALA A 37 14.57 -8.95 -1.64
C ALA A 37 14.35 -9.81 -2.88
N LEU A 38 15.44 -10.01 -3.63
CA LEU A 38 15.51 -11.00 -4.70
C LEU A 38 15.46 -12.41 -4.09
N LYS A 39 14.41 -13.16 -4.41
CA LYS A 39 14.26 -14.59 -4.11
C LYS A 39 14.71 -15.40 -5.31
N LYS A 40 15.51 -16.44 -5.07
CA LYS A 40 16.09 -17.31 -6.09
C LYS A 40 15.75 -18.77 -5.80
N THR A 41 15.18 -19.47 -6.77
CA THR A 41 14.99 -20.91 -6.73
C THR A 41 16.13 -21.58 -7.47
N THR A 42 16.89 -22.46 -6.80
CA THR A 42 18.00 -23.18 -7.43
C THR A 42 17.79 -24.68 -7.37
N ALA A 43 18.19 -25.38 -8.43
CA ALA A 43 18.24 -26.84 -8.48
C ALA A 43 19.70 -27.31 -8.47
N LEU A 44 19.96 -28.43 -7.80
CA LEU A 44 21.26 -29.10 -7.80
C LEU A 44 21.11 -30.51 -8.36
N SER A 45 21.97 -30.88 -9.32
CA SER A 45 21.98 -32.24 -9.87
C SER A 45 22.40 -33.27 -8.81
N SER A 46 21.63 -34.35 -8.71
CA SER A 46 21.85 -35.48 -7.78
C SER A 46 22.70 -36.62 -8.37
N GLY A 47 23.38 -36.40 -9.51
CA GLY A 47 24.13 -37.45 -10.21
C GLY A 47 25.24 -38.07 -9.35
N ILE A 48 25.17 -39.39 -9.14
CA ILE A 48 26.14 -40.18 -8.36
C ILE A 48 27.43 -40.34 -9.16
N ALA A 49 28.57 -40.13 -8.51
CA ALA A 49 29.90 -40.38 -9.09
C ALA A 49 30.84 -40.91 -8.01
N ALA A 50 31.62 -41.94 -8.34
CA ALA A 50 32.61 -42.52 -7.42
C ALA A 50 33.64 -41.46 -6.98
N GLY A 51 34.06 -41.52 -5.71
CA GLY A 51 35.05 -40.61 -5.13
C GLY A 51 34.54 -39.21 -4.79
N ARG A 52 33.23 -38.95 -4.88
CA ARG A 52 32.62 -37.67 -4.47
C ARG A 52 31.67 -37.87 -3.29
N LEU A 53 31.90 -37.10 -2.23
CA LEU A 53 31.04 -37.08 -1.04
C LEU A 53 30.09 -35.87 -1.02
N LEU A 54 30.30 -34.88 -1.89
CA LEU A 54 29.49 -33.67 -2.00
C LEU A 54 29.02 -33.46 -3.45
N GLY A 55 27.90 -32.75 -3.60
CA GLY A 55 27.40 -32.31 -4.91
C GLY A 55 28.36 -31.34 -5.59
N LEU A 56 28.51 -31.45 -6.91
CA LEU A 56 29.39 -30.56 -7.67
C LEU A 56 28.76 -29.17 -7.81
N SER A 57 29.44 -28.13 -7.33
CA SER A 57 28.96 -26.74 -7.37
C SER A 57 28.56 -26.27 -8.78
N ALA A 58 29.33 -26.66 -9.81
CA ALA A 58 29.06 -26.33 -11.21
C ALA A 58 27.72 -26.89 -11.76
N ARG A 59 27.06 -27.79 -11.03
CA ARG A 59 25.73 -28.34 -11.41
C ARG A 59 24.58 -27.67 -10.68
N ARG A 60 24.85 -26.60 -9.92
CA ARG A 60 23.81 -25.76 -9.34
C ARG A 60 23.34 -24.77 -10.39
N VAL A 61 22.05 -24.80 -10.71
CA VAL A 61 21.44 -23.91 -11.69
C VAL A 61 20.34 -23.07 -11.04
N LEU A 62 20.23 -21.82 -11.47
CA LEU A 62 19.11 -20.94 -11.12
C LEU A 62 17.93 -21.28 -12.03
N THR A 63 16.81 -21.70 -11.45
CA THR A 63 15.61 -22.10 -12.20
C THR A 63 14.57 -20.99 -12.24
N ARG A 64 14.44 -20.20 -11.17
CA ARG A 64 13.52 -19.07 -11.08
C ARG A 64 14.11 -17.95 -10.23
N GLN A 65 13.69 -16.72 -10.52
CA GLN A 65 13.93 -15.58 -9.66
C GLN A 65 12.73 -14.64 -9.64
N GLU A 66 12.57 -13.94 -8.53
CA GLU A 66 11.48 -13.01 -8.28
C GLU A 66 11.88 -12.03 -7.17
N VAL A 67 11.09 -10.98 -6.98
CA VAL A 67 11.28 -10.03 -5.88
C VAL A 67 10.05 -10.09 -4.99
N GLN A 68 10.24 -10.15 -3.68
CA GLN A 68 9.13 -10.10 -2.73
C GLN A 68 9.54 -9.26 -1.53
N GLY A 69 8.56 -8.62 -0.89
CA GLY A 69 8.72 -7.94 0.39
C GLY A 69 7.74 -6.80 0.57
N ASN A 70 7.95 -6.06 1.65
CA ASN A 70 7.05 -5.02 2.12
C ASN A 70 7.80 -3.70 2.23
N VAL A 71 7.04 -2.61 2.10
CA VAL A 71 7.49 -1.25 2.45
C VAL A 71 6.49 -0.68 3.45
N ASP A 72 7.00 -0.27 4.60
CA ASP A 72 6.22 0.37 5.66
C ASP A 72 6.56 1.87 5.68
N PHE A 73 5.54 2.72 5.66
CA PHE A 73 5.70 4.18 5.64
C PHE A 73 4.50 4.90 6.26
N GLU A 74 4.68 6.14 6.69
CA GLU A 74 3.60 7.02 7.09
C GLU A 74 2.93 7.66 5.87
N VAL A 75 1.60 7.70 5.85
CA VAL A 75 0.86 8.37 4.76
C VAL A 75 0.97 9.88 4.96
N THR A 76 1.62 10.54 4.01
CA THR A 76 1.83 11.99 4.04
C THR A 76 0.87 12.73 3.11
N ASN A 77 0.78 14.05 3.30
CA ASN A 77 -0.02 14.95 2.47
C ASN A 77 0.43 15.05 0.99
N LYS A 78 1.64 14.59 0.62
CA LYS A 78 2.21 14.74 -0.73
C LYS A 78 3.00 13.51 -1.16
N GLY A 79 3.15 13.32 -2.48
CA GLY A 79 3.94 12.22 -3.04
C GLY A 79 3.29 10.84 -2.92
N MET A 80 2.04 10.77 -2.46
CA MET A 80 1.30 9.53 -2.25
C MET A 80 0.57 9.04 -3.52
N GLY A 81 0.62 9.76 -4.62
CA GLY A 81 -0.12 9.44 -5.84
C GLY A 81 0.26 8.09 -6.49
N ILE A 82 1.55 7.83 -6.69
CA ILE A 82 2.03 6.59 -7.35
C ILE A 82 1.70 5.33 -6.53
N PRO A 83 1.95 5.26 -5.19
CA PRO A 83 1.58 4.10 -4.39
C PRO A 83 0.08 3.79 -4.44
N HIS A 84 -0.76 4.81 -4.32
CA HIS A 84 -2.22 4.65 -4.36
C HIS A 84 -2.72 4.24 -5.75
N GLN A 85 -2.12 4.76 -6.82
CA GLN A 85 -2.41 4.32 -8.19
C GLN A 85 -2.03 2.84 -8.40
N ALA A 86 -0.90 2.39 -7.85
CA ALA A 86 -0.47 1.00 -7.96
C ALA A 86 -1.39 0.03 -7.19
N LEU A 87 -1.95 0.47 -6.06
CA LEU A 87 -2.91 -0.29 -5.26
C LEU A 87 -4.32 -0.34 -5.90
N MET A 88 -4.84 0.81 -6.31
CA MET A 88 -6.22 0.96 -6.76
C MET A 88 -6.42 0.64 -8.26
N GLY A 89 -5.36 0.70 -9.07
CA GLY A 89 -5.35 0.32 -10.48
C GLY A 89 -5.73 1.42 -11.47
N THR A 90 -6.42 2.48 -11.01
CA THR A 90 -6.85 3.59 -11.87
C THR A 90 -5.68 4.49 -12.27
N THR A 91 -5.62 4.90 -13.54
CA THR A 91 -4.71 5.99 -13.97
C THR A 91 -5.28 7.33 -13.53
N VAL A 92 -4.56 8.07 -12.69
CA VAL A 92 -5.05 9.36 -12.17
C VAL A 92 -4.26 10.52 -12.75
N THR A 93 -4.97 11.57 -13.15
CA THR A 93 -4.39 12.89 -13.42
C THR A 93 -4.94 13.85 -12.37
N PRO A 94 -4.11 14.49 -11.55
CA PRO A 94 -4.60 15.45 -10.54
C PRO A 94 -5.43 16.56 -11.20
N VAL A 95 -6.63 16.81 -10.67
CA VAL A 95 -7.57 17.81 -11.18
C VAL A 95 -7.55 19.04 -10.30
N GLN A 96 -7.19 20.19 -10.87
CA GLN A 96 -7.17 21.47 -10.16
C GLN A 96 -8.54 21.81 -9.59
N GLN A 97 -8.58 22.25 -8.34
CA GLN A 97 -9.80 22.62 -7.63
C GLN A 97 -9.99 24.13 -7.69
N GLY A 98 -10.95 24.58 -8.49
CA GLY A 98 -11.14 26.01 -8.77
C GLY A 98 -9.87 26.67 -9.35
N VAL A 99 -9.73 27.98 -9.17
CA VAL A 99 -8.49 28.70 -9.52
C VAL A 99 -7.58 28.74 -8.29
N THR A 100 -7.16 27.57 -7.82
CA THR A 100 -6.33 27.43 -6.60
C THR A 100 -5.12 26.53 -6.81
N THR A 101 -4.29 26.38 -5.78
CA THR A 101 -3.15 25.45 -5.74
C THR A 101 -3.52 24.05 -5.24
N ALA A 102 -4.80 23.80 -4.95
CA ALA A 102 -5.28 22.48 -4.54
C ALA A 102 -5.61 21.62 -5.77
N TYR A 103 -5.16 20.36 -5.75
CA TYR A 103 -5.40 19.37 -6.77
C TYR A 103 -5.99 18.12 -6.13
N LEU A 104 -7.07 17.60 -6.73
CA LEU A 104 -7.73 16.37 -6.31
C LEU A 104 -7.24 15.19 -7.15
N GLN A 105 -6.86 14.12 -6.47
CA GLN A 105 -6.57 12.82 -7.05
C GLN A 105 -7.65 11.84 -6.59
N THR A 106 -8.34 11.17 -7.52
CA THR A 106 -9.37 10.19 -7.21
C THR A 106 -8.94 8.81 -7.71
N HIS A 107 -8.43 7.98 -6.80
CA HIS A 107 -7.99 6.63 -7.05
C HIS A 107 -9.16 5.65 -6.83
N THR A 108 -9.94 5.41 -7.88
CA THR A 108 -11.06 4.47 -7.83
C THR A 108 -10.57 3.04 -8.00
N LEU A 109 -11.22 2.08 -7.36
CA LEU A 109 -10.89 0.66 -7.53
C LEU A 109 -11.15 0.22 -8.98
N ALA A 110 -10.11 -0.25 -9.65
CA ALA A 110 -10.12 -0.75 -11.02
C ALA A 110 -9.14 -1.92 -11.18
N SER A 111 -9.04 -2.48 -12.38
CA SER A 111 -8.05 -3.52 -12.69
C SER A 111 -6.62 -2.99 -12.55
N VAL A 112 -5.73 -3.77 -11.96
CA VAL A 112 -4.29 -3.44 -11.87
C VAL A 112 -3.50 -3.86 -13.10
N ALA A 113 -4.13 -4.38 -14.17
CA ALA A 113 -3.44 -4.80 -15.38
C ALA A 113 -2.58 -3.66 -15.99
N GLY A 114 -1.32 -3.95 -16.33
CA GLY A 114 -0.36 -2.98 -16.84
C GLY A 114 0.14 -1.97 -15.82
N LYS A 115 -0.31 -2.03 -14.55
CA LYS A 115 0.20 -1.19 -13.46
C LYS A 115 1.32 -1.91 -12.75
N SER A 116 2.57 -1.56 -13.05
CA SER A 116 3.74 -2.02 -12.31
C SER A 116 4.65 -0.86 -11.97
N LEU A 117 5.48 -1.05 -10.95
CA LEU A 117 6.42 -0.06 -10.45
C LEU A 117 7.85 -0.55 -10.64
N THR A 118 8.73 0.41 -10.90
CA THR A 118 10.14 0.28 -10.57
C THR A 118 10.34 0.83 -9.16
N ILE A 119 10.99 0.05 -8.29
CA ILE A 119 11.35 0.45 -6.94
C ILE A 119 12.87 0.37 -6.82
N GLN A 120 13.54 1.48 -6.56
CA GLN A 120 14.98 1.51 -6.36
C GLN A 120 15.31 1.79 -4.90
N LYS A 121 16.00 0.84 -4.28
CA LYS A 121 16.53 0.98 -2.94
C LYS A 121 18.00 1.40 -3.00
N GLY A 122 18.34 2.45 -2.27
CA GLY A 122 19.72 2.78 -1.94
C GLY A 122 20.11 2.16 -0.59
N VAL A 123 21.10 1.27 -0.59
CA VAL A 123 21.65 0.65 0.63
C VAL A 123 23.07 1.18 0.87
N PRO A 124 23.31 1.93 1.97
CA PRO A 124 24.62 2.45 2.30
C PRO A 124 25.56 1.34 2.79
N LEU A 125 26.78 1.33 2.26
CA LEU A 125 27.92 0.58 2.79
C LEU A 125 28.53 1.36 3.97
N THR A 126 29.27 0.67 4.85
CA THR A 126 30.00 1.34 5.94
C THR A 126 31.04 2.36 5.47
N SER A 127 31.44 2.30 4.19
CA SER A 127 32.29 3.31 3.53
C SER A 127 31.55 4.63 3.22
N GLY A 128 30.23 4.66 3.34
CA GLY A 128 29.36 5.78 2.96
C GLY A 128 28.92 5.76 1.48
N THR A 129 29.44 4.84 0.67
CA THR A 129 28.94 4.61 -0.70
C THR A 129 27.56 3.95 -0.63
N VAL A 130 26.58 4.50 -1.34
CA VAL A 130 25.23 3.92 -1.42
C VAL A 130 25.14 3.04 -2.66
N THR A 131 24.91 1.75 -2.45
CA THR A 131 24.66 0.77 -3.53
C THR A 131 23.19 0.81 -3.93
N ASP A 132 22.90 0.65 -5.22
CA ASP A 132 21.54 0.54 -5.71
C ASP A 132 21.08 -0.92 -5.80
N LYS A 133 19.78 -1.11 -5.55
CA LYS A 133 19.04 -2.32 -5.88
C LYS A 133 17.76 -1.89 -6.57
N SER A 134 17.70 -2.09 -7.87
CA SER A 134 16.55 -1.68 -8.68
C SER A 134 15.64 -2.87 -8.93
N PHE A 135 14.47 -2.87 -8.33
CA PHE A 135 13.44 -3.87 -8.54
C PHE A 135 12.51 -3.41 -9.66
N VAL A 136 12.24 -4.29 -10.62
CA VAL A 136 11.38 -4.01 -11.78
C VAL A 136 10.18 -4.96 -11.81
N GLY A 137 9.09 -4.49 -12.40
CA GLY A 137 7.84 -5.23 -12.50
C GLY A 137 7.17 -5.47 -11.15
N CYS A 138 7.32 -4.54 -10.19
CA CYS A 138 6.71 -4.64 -8.87
C CYS A 138 5.20 -4.36 -8.96
N LYS A 139 4.39 -5.33 -8.58
CA LYS A 139 2.93 -5.26 -8.43
C LYS A 139 2.58 -5.20 -6.95
N VAL A 140 1.59 -4.39 -6.59
CA VAL A 140 1.06 -4.38 -5.22
C VAL A 140 0.10 -5.55 -5.05
N THR A 141 0.34 -6.40 -4.05
CA THR A 141 -0.52 -7.54 -3.70
C THR A 141 -1.46 -7.21 -2.55
N SER A 142 -1.05 -6.36 -1.63
CA SER A 142 -1.93 -5.79 -0.61
C SER A 142 -1.38 -4.49 -0.03
N ALA A 143 -2.25 -3.67 0.56
CA ALA A 143 -1.87 -2.58 1.42
C ALA A 143 -2.75 -2.54 2.66
N GLU A 144 -2.16 -2.29 3.83
CA GLU A 144 -2.86 -2.11 5.09
C GLU A 144 -2.63 -0.71 5.64
N PHE A 145 -3.72 0.02 5.87
CA PHE A 145 -3.74 1.33 6.47
C PHE A 145 -4.20 1.24 7.91
N ALA A 146 -3.52 1.92 8.84
CA ALA A 146 -3.90 1.91 10.25
C ALA A 146 -3.63 3.25 10.94
N CYS A 147 -4.52 3.65 11.83
CA CYS A 147 -4.31 4.76 12.76
C CYS A 147 -5.03 4.50 14.09
N ALA A 148 -4.32 4.64 15.21
CA ALA A 148 -4.86 4.55 16.55
C ALA A 148 -4.68 5.87 17.33
N VAL A 149 -5.36 6.00 18.48
CA VAL A 149 -5.18 7.14 19.40
C VAL A 149 -3.70 7.35 19.71
N GLY A 150 -3.20 8.55 19.37
CA GLY A 150 -1.80 8.94 19.62
C GLY A 150 -0.82 8.55 18.53
N GLU A 151 -1.28 7.97 17.42
CA GLU A 151 -0.43 7.50 16.32
C GLU A 151 -0.64 8.28 15.01
N MET A 152 0.26 8.04 14.06
CA MET A 152 0.17 8.53 12.68
C MET A 152 -0.59 7.52 11.80
N LEU A 153 -1.12 7.98 10.67
CA LEU A 153 -1.65 7.08 9.64
C LEU A 153 -0.47 6.36 8.97
N THR A 154 -0.39 5.05 9.16
CA THR A 154 0.65 4.20 8.56
C THR A 154 0.09 3.37 7.42
N CYS A 155 0.95 3.01 6.47
CA CYS A 155 0.66 2.10 5.37
C CYS A 155 1.75 1.03 5.28
N SER A 156 1.38 -0.24 5.32
CA SER A 156 2.26 -1.36 4.95
C SER A 156 1.83 -1.89 3.58
N MET A 157 2.72 -1.82 2.58
CA MET A 157 2.43 -2.24 1.21
C MET A 157 3.29 -3.43 0.81
N GLU A 158 2.64 -4.49 0.34
CA GLU A 158 3.26 -5.74 -0.12
C GLU A 158 3.45 -5.72 -1.64
N PHE A 159 4.64 -6.16 -2.07
CA PHE A 159 5.01 -6.19 -3.48
C PHE A 159 5.46 -7.59 -3.94
N ASP A 160 5.02 -7.93 -5.15
CA ASP A 160 5.56 -9.03 -5.95
C ASP A 160 6.21 -8.47 -7.22
N GLY A 161 7.49 -8.72 -7.42
CA GLY A 161 8.29 -8.15 -8.50
C GLY A 161 8.93 -9.19 -9.42
N LYS A 162 9.26 -8.75 -10.64
CA LYS A 162 9.79 -9.61 -11.69
C LYS A 162 11.26 -9.95 -11.50
N ASN A 163 12.08 -8.93 -11.24
CA ASN A 163 13.53 -9.06 -11.22
C ASN A 163 14.19 -7.95 -10.39
N SER A 164 15.43 -8.20 -9.96
CA SER A 164 16.34 -7.19 -9.41
C SER A 164 17.45 -6.93 -10.43
N ASP A 165 17.68 -5.65 -10.73
CA ASP A 165 18.74 -5.13 -11.58
C ASP A 165 19.65 -4.23 -10.73
N GLU A 166 20.94 -4.56 -10.69
CA GLU A 166 21.99 -3.83 -9.95
C GLU A 166 22.95 -3.12 -10.92
N SER A 167 22.59 -3.01 -12.20
CA SER A 167 23.39 -2.30 -13.22
C SER A 167 22.96 -0.84 -13.42
N GLN A 168 21.92 -0.41 -12.72
CA GLN A 168 21.33 0.90 -12.89
C GLN A 168 22.09 1.95 -12.08
N THR A 169 21.89 3.22 -12.44
CA THR A 169 22.43 4.32 -11.62
C THR A 169 21.44 4.67 -10.51
N LEU A 170 21.94 4.84 -9.30
CA LEU A 170 21.14 5.30 -8.16
C LEU A 170 20.57 6.70 -8.45
N ALA A 171 19.24 6.83 -8.41
CA ALA A 171 18.56 8.10 -8.59
C ALA A 171 18.86 9.05 -7.41
N THR A 172 18.92 10.35 -7.69
CA THR A 172 19.14 11.35 -6.63
C THR A 172 17.83 11.58 -5.89
N ALA A 173 17.82 11.31 -4.58
CA ALA A 173 16.63 11.52 -3.75
C ALA A 173 16.21 13.00 -3.69
N SER A 174 14.91 13.22 -3.77
CA SER A 174 14.27 14.50 -3.57
C SER A 174 12.99 14.30 -2.74
N TYR A 175 12.92 15.01 -1.61
CA TYR A 175 11.78 14.94 -0.69
C TYR A 175 11.10 16.31 -0.68
N PRO A 176 9.83 16.42 -1.10
CA PRO A 176 9.07 17.65 -0.92
C PRO A 176 8.82 17.88 0.57
N SER A 177 8.51 19.12 0.96
CA SER A 177 8.00 19.37 2.31
C SER A 177 6.65 18.68 2.46
N MET A 178 6.65 17.60 3.25
CA MET A 178 5.50 16.74 3.50
C MET A 178 5.32 16.49 5.00
N THR A 179 4.08 16.25 5.39
CA THR A 179 3.71 15.98 6.78
C THR A 179 2.80 14.76 6.85
N PRO A 180 3.04 13.81 7.77
CA PRO A 180 2.18 12.65 7.94
C PRO A 180 0.82 13.04 8.50
N PHE A 181 -0.24 12.37 8.05
CA PHE A 181 -1.54 12.45 8.69
C PHE A 181 -1.51 11.75 10.05
N HIS A 182 -2.30 12.22 11.00
CA HIS A 182 -2.31 11.68 12.36
C HIS A 182 -3.70 11.63 12.96
N PHE A 183 -3.85 10.90 14.08
CA PHE A 183 -5.14 10.66 14.74
C PHE A 183 -5.96 11.93 15.00
N GLY A 184 -5.31 13.06 15.33
CA GLY A 184 -5.98 14.33 15.60
C GLY A 184 -6.69 14.96 14.39
N GLN A 185 -6.42 14.48 13.18
CA GLN A 185 -7.06 14.90 11.93
C GLN A 185 -8.11 13.90 11.45
N MET A 186 -8.23 12.75 12.14
CA MET A 186 -9.03 11.61 11.71
C MET A 186 -10.52 11.82 12.01
N SER A 187 -11.36 11.48 11.05
CA SER A 187 -12.81 11.33 11.22
C SER A 187 -13.27 10.06 10.51
N LEU A 188 -14.14 9.28 11.16
CA LEU A 188 -14.80 8.14 10.56
C LEU A 188 -16.29 8.45 10.47
N LYS A 189 -16.87 8.29 9.29
CA LYS A 189 -18.29 8.55 9.04
C LYS A 189 -18.95 7.29 8.51
N THR A 190 -20.21 7.08 8.90
CA THR A 190 -21.04 6.02 8.33
C THR A 190 -22.44 6.51 7.99
N GLY A 191 -23.18 5.77 7.17
CA GLY A 191 -24.56 6.06 6.83
C GLY A 191 -24.91 5.70 5.38
N THR A 192 -25.86 6.42 4.80
CA THR A 192 -26.14 6.28 3.36
C THR A 192 -25.00 6.88 2.55
N PHE A 193 -24.62 6.20 1.46
CA PHE A 193 -23.55 6.65 0.57
C PHE A 193 -23.77 8.11 0.11
N GLY A 194 -22.79 8.97 0.35
CA GLY A 194 -22.81 10.40 0.01
C GLY A 194 -23.46 11.32 1.05
N THR A 195 -24.04 10.77 2.12
CA THR A 195 -24.60 11.53 3.24
C THR A 195 -24.18 10.95 4.59
N GLU A 196 -22.95 10.44 4.68
CA GLU A 196 -22.41 9.82 5.88
C GLU A 196 -22.24 10.85 7.02
N THR A 197 -22.51 10.43 8.25
CA THR A 197 -22.38 11.24 9.45
C THR A 197 -21.21 10.74 10.29
N ALA A 198 -20.47 11.66 10.90
CA ALA A 198 -19.33 11.33 11.77
C ALA A 198 -19.77 10.49 12.98
N LEU A 199 -18.95 9.50 13.29
CA LEU A 199 -19.06 8.67 14.48
C LEU A 199 -18.21 9.25 15.61
N ASP A 200 -18.74 9.16 16.83
CA ASP A 200 -18.02 9.49 18.06
C ASP A 200 -17.35 8.26 18.67
N GLY A 201 -16.35 8.47 19.53
CA GLY A 201 -15.73 7.40 20.32
C GLY A 201 -14.74 6.52 19.57
N ILE A 202 -14.45 6.78 18.29
CA ILE A 202 -13.49 5.99 17.50
C ILE A 202 -12.07 6.13 18.05
N ARG A 203 -11.45 5.00 18.37
CA ARG A 203 -10.10 4.92 18.96
C ARG A 203 -9.06 4.34 18.01
N LYS A 204 -9.47 3.47 17.10
CA LYS A 204 -8.58 2.88 16.10
C LYS A 204 -9.37 2.45 14.88
N VAL A 205 -8.78 2.67 13.72
CA VAL A 205 -9.27 2.17 12.45
C VAL A 205 -8.12 1.50 11.73
N SER A 206 -8.34 0.28 11.25
CA SER A 206 -7.50 -0.37 10.26
C SER A 206 -8.32 -0.75 9.03
N CYS A 207 -7.70 -0.71 7.86
CA CYS A 207 -8.30 -1.18 6.62
C CYS A 207 -7.21 -1.79 5.74
N LYS A 208 -7.39 -3.06 5.40
CA LYS A 208 -6.55 -3.81 4.48
C LYS A 208 -7.27 -3.97 3.14
N ILE A 209 -6.55 -3.69 2.06
CA ILE A 209 -6.98 -3.89 0.68
C ILE A 209 -6.07 -4.95 0.07
N GLU A 210 -6.62 -6.11 -0.24
CA GLU A 210 -5.92 -7.21 -0.88
C GLU A 210 -6.30 -7.27 -2.36
N ARG A 211 -5.28 -7.45 -3.21
CA ARG A 211 -5.35 -7.55 -4.67
C ARG A 211 -4.87 -8.93 -5.11
N PRO A 212 -5.68 -10.00 -4.95
CA PRO A 212 -5.28 -11.35 -5.35
C PRO A 212 -4.87 -11.41 -6.82
N GLN A 213 -3.67 -11.91 -7.06
CA GLN A 213 -3.09 -12.07 -8.38
C GLN A 213 -2.39 -13.42 -8.47
N ASP A 214 -2.40 -14.02 -9.66
CA ASP A 214 -1.57 -15.17 -9.98
C ASP A 214 -0.12 -14.71 -10.14
N VAL A 215 0.68 -14.88 -9.09
CA VAL A 215 2.10 -14.49 -9.02
C VAL A 215 3.04 -15.60 -9.51
N GLU A 216 2.53 -16.80 -9.79
CA GLU A 216 3.28 -18.01 -10.19
C GLU A 216 3.34 -18.19 -11.71
N ARG A 217 3.35 -17.08 -12.45
CA ARG A 217 3.32 -17.08 -13.93
C ARG A 217 4.69 -17.28 -14.57
N PHE A 218 5.30 -18.43 -14.30
CA PHE A 218 6.57 -18.84 -14.91
C PHE A 218 6.35 -19.76 -16.12
N TYR A 219 6.95 -19.44 -17.27
CA TYR A 219 6.82 -20.22 -18.49
C TYR A 219 8.18 -20.57 -19.10
N ALA A 220 8.23 -21.68 -19.85
CA ALA A 220 9.43 -22.12 -20.55
C ALA A 220 9.93 -21.04 -21.54
N GLY A 221 11.26 -20.89 -21.64
CA GLY A 221 11.89 -19.93 -22.55
C GLY A 221 11.94 -18.48 -22.05
N GLN A 222 11.51 -18.18 -20.82
CA GLN A 222 11.50 -16.82 -20.24
C GLN A 222 12.65 -16.57 -19.26
N ALA A 223 13.76 -17.31 -19.37
CA ALA A 223 14.95 -17.19 -18.51
C ALA A 223 14.66 -17.28 -16.99
N GLY A 224 13.59 -17.98 -16.60
CA GLY A 224 13.19 -18.11 -15.19
C GLY A 224 12.58 -16.84 -14.58
N LEU A 225 12.21 -15.85 -15.41
CA LEU A 225 11.48 -14.65 -15.01
C LEU A 225 9.97 -14.87 -15.08
N LYS A 226 9.22 -14.25 -14.17
CA LYS A 226 7.76 -14.27 -14.20
C LYS A 226 7.19 -13.35 -15.29
N LYS A 227 6.07 -13.77 -15.87
CA LYS A 227 5.16 -12.88 -16.61
C LYS A 227 4.38 -12.01 -15.62
N GLU A 228 3.79 -10.93 -16.13
CA GLU A 228 2.99 -10.02 -15.31
C GLU A 228 1.90 -10.78 -14.54
N PRO A 229 1.82 -10.65 -13.20
CA PRO A 229 0.72 -11.19 -12.44
C PRO A 229 -0.66 -10.74 -12.97
N ILE A 230 -1.63 -11.65 -12.99
CA ILE A 230 -3.00 -11.36 -13.44
C ILE A 230 -3.94 -11.56 -12.27
N GLU A 231 -4.92 -10.69 -12.14
CA GLU A 231 -5.99 -10.79 -11.15
C GLU A 231 -6.73 -12.13 -11.28
N ASN A 232 -6.80 -12.88 -10.18
CA ASN A 232 -7.31 -14.27 -10.20
C ASN A 232 -8.37 -14.56 -9.13
N ASP A 233 -8.75 -13.57 -8.33
CA ASP A 233 -9.83 -13.63 -7.34
C ASP A 233 -10.40 -12.22 -7.11
N LEU A 234 -11.52 -12.12 -6.40
CA LEU A 234 -12.13 -10.85 -6.03
C LEU A 234 -11.21 -10.06 -5.08
N VAL A 235 -11.20 -8.73 -5.24
CA VAL A 235 -10.55 -7.82 -4.29
C VAL A 235 -11.19 -8.00 -2.92
N LYS A 236 -10.37 -8.13 -1.88
CA LYS A 236 -10.85 -8.28 -0.50
C LYS A 236 -10.48 -7.01 0.26
N ILE A 237 -11.48 -6.35 0.82
CA ILE A 237 -11.28 -5.17 1.65
C ILE A 237 -11.90 -5.48 3.00
N SER A 238 -11.08 -5.44 4.05
CA SER A 238 -11.50 -5.75 5.41
C SER A 238 -10.79 -4.85 6.40
N GLY A 239 -11.34 -4.71 7.60
CA GLY A 239 -10.71 -3.88 8.62
C GLY A 239 -11.34 -4.04 9.99
N THR A 240 -10.81 -3.27 10.93
CA THR A 240 -11.24 -3.28 12.32
C THR A 240 -11.47 -1.86 12.81
N LEU A 241 -12.57 -1.67 13.56
CA LEU A 241 -12.92 -0.44 14.25
C LEU A 241 -12.92 -0.69 15.75
N GLU A 242 -12.01 -0.05 16.50
CA GLU A 242 -12.10 -0.02 17.96
C GLU A 242 -12.75 1.29 18.38
N THR A 243 -13.83 1.21 19.16
CA THR A 243 -14.57 2.39 19.63
C THR A 243 -14.90 2.27 21.11
N ASP A 244 -15.02 3.39 21.81
CA ASP A 244 -15.78 3.43 23.06
C ASP A 244 -17.27 3.23 22.73
N TYR A 245 -17.99 2.46 23.56
CA TYR A 245 -19.39 2.14 23.32
C TYR A 245 -20.32 3.31 23.70
N VAL A 246 -20.38 4.31 22.83
CA VAL A 246 -21.16 5.55 23.01
C VAL A 246 -22.48 5.56 22.22
N SER A 247 -22.65 4.62 21.28
CA SER A 247 -23.80 4.50 20.40
C SER A 247 -24.03 3.03 20.02
N THR A 248 -25.28 2.63 19.85
CA THR A 248 -25.66 1.30 19.36
C THR A 248 -25.61 1.19 17.85
N ALA A 249 -25.38 2.28 17.10
CA ALA A 249 -25.53 2.29 15.63
C ALA A 249 -24.72 1.20 14.90
N LEU A 250 -23.48 0.95 15.33
CA LEU A 250 -22.65 -0.13 14.77
C LEU A 250 -23.12 -1.52 15.24
N ASP A 251 -23.54 -1.64 16.49
CA ASP A 251 -24.06 -2.91 17.04
C ASP A 251 -25.40 -3.30 16.37
N ASP A 252 -26.28 -2.33 16.12
CA ASP A 252 -27.53 -2.50 15.39
C ASP A 252 -27.29 -2.95 13.94
N LEU A 253 -26.26 -2.39 13.27
CA LEU A 253 -25.84 -2.83 11.93
C LEU A 253 -25.31 -4.26 11.93
N HIS A 254 -24.52 -4.65 12.93
CA HIS A 254 -24.06 -6.03 13.09
C HIS A 254 -25.22 -6.99 13.34
N THR A 255 -26.10 -6.66 14.29
CA THR A 255 -27.25 -7.49 14.68
C THR A 255 -28.25 -7.68 13.54
N SER A 256 -28.48 -6.64 12.74
CA SER A 256 -29.40 -6.68 11.60
C SER A 256 -28.78 -7.21 10.31
N ASP A 257 -27.47 -7.46 10.29
CA ASP A 257 -26.71 -7.70 9.07
C ASP A 257 -26.99 -6.61 8.00
N GLY A 258 -26.98 -5.36 8.47
CA GLY A 258 -27.20 -4.16 7.66
C GLY A 258 -25.92 -3.70 6.97
N ALA A 259 -26.05 -3.20 5.74
CA ALA A 259 -24.94 -2.54 5.04
C ALA A 259 -24.95 -1.03 5.32
N THR A 260 -23.77 -0.43 5.44
CA THR A 260 -23.60 1.03 5.57
C THR A 260 -22.42 1.50 4.73
N SER A 261 -22.45 2.74 4.23
CA SER A 261 -21.26 3.36 3.64
C SER A 261 -20.30 3.75 4.77
N MET A 262 -19.00 3.68 4.51
CA MET A 262 -17.95 4.13 5.42
C MET A 262 -17.01 5.10 4.72
N VAL A 263 -16.79 6.25 5.36
CA VAL A 263 -15.80 7.24 4.93
C VAL A 263 -14.80 7.43 6.07
N TRP A 264 -13.55 7.04 5.82
CA TRP A 264 -12.45 7.29 6.73
C TRP A 264 -11.59 8.41 6.16
N GLU A 265 -11.56 9.56 6.83
CA GLU A 265 -10.90 10.76 6.33
C GLU A 265 -9.93 11.36 7.33
N PHE A 266 -8.89 12.00 6.80
CA PHE A 266 -7.95 12.82 7.53
C PHE A 266 -7.91 14.19 6.87
N VAL A 267 -8.20 15.24 7.64
CA VAL A 267 -8.22 16.61 7.15
C VAL A 267 -7.09 17.40 7.81
N GLY A 268 -6.09 17.74 7.00
CA GLY A 268 -4.91 18.51 7.38
C GLY A 268 -5.11 20.02 7.22
N PRO A 269 -4.00 20.78 7.12
CA PRO A 269 -4.02 22.22 6.96
C PRO A 269 -4.76 22.71 5.70
N LEU A 270 -5.21 23.96 5.74
CA LEU A 270 -5.82 24.62 4.58
C LEU A 270 -4.76 24.82 3.49
N ILE A 271 -5.07 24.42 2.25
CA ILE A 271 -4.25 24.73 1.06
C ILE A 271 -4.69 26.09 0.51
N ALA A 272 -5.97 26.22 0.18
CA ALA A 272 -6.57 27.43 -0.40
C ALA A 272 -8.10 27.40 -0.30
N SER A 273 -8.72 28.54 -0.01
CA SER A 273 -10.18 28.70 0.06
C SER A 273 -10.84 27.68 1.02
N THR A 274 -11.59 26.70 0.50
CA THR A 274 -12.23 25.62 1.26
C THR A 274 -11.55 24.27 1.05
N PHE A 275 -10.39 24.23 0.37
CA PHE A 275 -9.66 23.00 0.08
C PHE A 275 -8.53 22.81 1.08
N TYR A 276 -8.61 21.69 1.80
CA TYR A 276 -7.65 21.26 2.82
C TYR A 276 -6.86 20.07 2.30
N GLU A 277 -5.64 19.89 2.80
CA GLU A 277 -4.89 18.66 2.58
C GLU A 277 -5.73 17.49 3.12
N THR A 278 -6.06 16.53 2.27
CA THR A 278 -7.02 15.49 2.62
C THR A 278 -6.52 14.14 2.14
N TRP A 279 -6.62 13.13 2.99
CA TRP A 279 -6.64 11.73 2.57
C TRP A 279 -7.98 11.13 2.99
N ARG A 280 -8.67 10.46 2.08
CA ARG A 280 -9.98 9.87 2.36
C ARG A 280 -10.12 8.53 1.67
N LEU A 281 -10.44 7.49 2.44
CA LEU A 281 -10.91 6.22 1.94
C LEU A 281 -12.45 6.16 2.03
N THR A 282 -13.10 5.87 0.91
CA THR A 282 -14.56 5.67 0.86
C THR A 282 -14.85 4.24 0.45
N LEU A 283 -15.61 3.53 1.28
CA LEU A 283 -16.12 2.18 1.06
C LEU A 283 -17.65 2.25 0.97
N PRO A 284 -18.26 2.10 -0.22
CA PRO A 284 -19.69 2.36 -0.40
C PRO A 284 -20.64 1.44 0.38
N ALA A 285 -20.22 0.21 0.65
CA ALA A 285 -20.97 -0.73 1.47
C ALA A 285 -20.01 -1.59 2.29
N ILE A 286 -20.01 -1.39 3.60
CA ILE A 286 -19.41 -2.30 4.58
C ILE A 286 -20.48 -3.08 5.32
N ARG A 287 -20.13 -4.29 5.76
CA ARG A 287 -20.89 -5.10 6.71
C ARG A 287 -20.01 -5.45 7.89
N LEU A 288 -20.62 -5.56 9.07
CA LEU A 288 -19.92 -5.87 10.32
C LEU A 288 -20.09 -7.35 10.64
N ASP A 289 -19.01 -8.11 10.61
CA ASP A 289 -19.04 -9.58 10.76
C ASP A 289 -18.91 -10.03 12.21
N GLU A 290 -18.25 -9.24 13.05
CA GLU A 290 -17.97 -9.58 14.46
C GLU A 290 -17.84 -8.31 15.28
N GLY A 291 -18.44 -8.27 16.48
CA GLY A 291 -18.17 -7.24 17.47
C GLY A 291 -19.24 -6.98 18.53
N PRO A 292 -19.95 -7.98 19.11
CA PRO A 292 -20.89 -7.69 20.17
C PRO A 292 -20.18 -7.02 21.35
N PRO A 293 -20.75 -5.96 21.94
CA PRO A 293 -20.13 -5.29 23.08
C PRO A 293 -20.07 -6.23 24.30
N VAL A 294 -18.87 -6.42 24.85
CA VAL A 294 -18.63 -7.24 26.05
C VAL A 294 -18.28 -6.35 27.23
N VAL A 295 -18.95 -6.58 28.37
CA VAL A 295 -18.63 -5.92 29.65
C VAL A 295 -17.58 -6.75 30.38
N ASP A 296 -16.32 -6.27 30.37
CA ASP A 296 -15.18 -6.93 31.03
C ASP A 296 -14.65 -6.09 32.20
N GLY A 297 -15.50 -5.86 33.19
CA GLY A 297 -15.18 -5.14 34.43
C GLY A 297 -15.72 -3.71 34.51
N PHE A 298 -15.10 -2.89 35.37
CA PHE A 298 -15.62 -1.56 35.75
C PHE A 298 -15.30 -0.44 34.74
N GLY A 299 -14.52 -0.72 33.70
CA GLY A 299 -14.09 0.26 32.70
C GLY A 299 -15.16 0.59 31.66
N VAL A 300 -14.86 1.58 30.80
CA VAL A 300 -15.68 1.87 29.61
C VAL A 300 -15.64 0.67 28.67
N VAL A 301 -16.81 0.27 28.17
CA VAL A 301 -16.97 -0.82 27.20
C VAL A 301 -16.38 -0.39 25.85
N LYS A 302 -15.53 -1.23 25.28
CA LYS A 302 -14.73 -0.92 24.08
C LYS A 302 -14.86 -2.02 23.03
N PRO A 303 -15.98 -2.08 22.29
CA PRO A 303 -16.13 -3.08 21.25
C PRO A 303 -15.11 -2.88 20.13
N SER A 304 -14.74 -4.00 19.53
CA SER A 304 -13.97 -4.07 18.30
C SER A 304 -14.87 -4.65 17.22
N PHE A 305 -15.19 -3.86 16.21
CA PHE A 305 -16.01 -4.28 15.08
C PHE A 305 -15.13 -4.64 13.89
N ASN A 306 -15.16 -5.90 13.47
CA ASN A 306 -14.54 -6.34 12.22
C ASN A 306 -15.52 -6.11 11.07
N PHE A 307 -15.03 -5.54 9.98
CA PHE A 307 -15.84 -5.27 8.81
C PHE A 307 -15.24 -5.82 7.53
N VAL A 308 -16.12 -6.11 6.58
CA VAL A 308 -15.79 -6.38 5.18
C VAL A 308 -16.50 -5.38 4.30
N SER A 309 -15.81 -4.91 3.25
CA SER A 309 -16.39 -4.05 2.23
C SER A 309 -16.78 -4.88 1.01
N LEU A 310 -17.99 -4.62 0.50
CA LEU A 310 -18.62 -5.31 -0.60
C LEU A 310 -19.03 -4.30 -1.68
N TYR A 311 -19.29 -4.80 -2.88
CA TYR A 311 -19.83 -3.98 -3.95
C TYR A 311 -21.33 -3.73 -3.72
N ASP A 312 -21.74 -2.46 -3.71
CA ASP A 312 -23.13 -2.04 -3.52
C ASP A 312 -23.99 -2.15 -4.81
N GLY A 313 -23.40 -2.62 -5.91
CA GLY A 313 -24.04 -2.73 -7.22
C GLY A 313 -23.93 -1.49 -8.09
N THR A 314 -23.35 -0.38 -7.60
CA THR A 314 -23.27 0.90 -8.34
C THR A 314 -21.91 1.60 -8.17
N ASN A 315 -21.47 1.83 -6.94
CA ASN A 315 -20.31 2.62 -6.58
C ASN A 315 -19.09 1.75 -6.28
N GLN A 316 -17.91 2.21 -6.69
CA GLN A 316 -16.64 1.55 -6.39
C GLN A 316 -15.96 2.18 -5.17
N PRO A 317 -15.22 1.39 -4.37
CA PRO A 317 -14.29 1.95 -3.39
C PRO A 317 -13.32 2.93 -4.01
N LYS A 318 -12.95 3.99 -3.29
CA LYS A 318 -12.02 5.00 -3.78
C LYS A 318 -11.15 5.57 -2.66
N ILE A 319 -9.96 6.00 -3.04
CA ILE A 319 -9.08 6.83 -2.22
C ILE A 319 -8.96 8.21 -2.86
N GLU A 320 -9.31 9.25 -2.13
CA GLU A 320 -9.22 10.64 -2.55
C GLU A 320 -8.07 11.33 -1.82
N ILE A 321 -7.22 12.01 -2.58
CA ILE A 321 -6.12 12.81 -2.03
C ILE A 321 -6.28 14.24 -2.55
N ILE A 322 -6.32 15.21 -1.64
CA ILE A 322 -6.23 16.63 -1.99
C ILE A 322 -4.88 17.13 -1.50
N SER A 323 -4.06 17.62 -2.41
CA SER A 323 -2.73 18.15 -2.10
C SER A 323 -2.33 19.24 -3.09
N THR A 324 -1.09 19.72 -3.00
CA THR A 324 -0.50 20.63 -3.99
C THR A 324 0.17 19.90 -5.16
N ASP A 325 0.07 18.57 -5.23
CA ASP A 325 0.74 17.78 -6.26
C ASP A 325 0.02 17.92 -7.61
N VAL A 326 0.71 18.52 -8.57
CA VAL A 326 0.24 18.69 -9.96
C VAL A 326 0.43 17.45 -10.83
N THR A 327 1.25 16.50 -10.37
CA THR A 327 1.56 15.23 -11.05
C THR A 327 1.68 14.13 -10.00
N LEU A 328 1.46 12.89 -10.41
CA LEU A 328 1.75 11.71 -9.58
C LEU A 328 3.25 11.53 -9.38
#